data_AF-G0MYA2-F1
#
_entry.id   AF-G0MYA2-F1
#
_cell.length_a   1.000
_cell.length_b   1.000
_cell.length_c   1.000
_cell.angle_alpha   90.00
_cell.angle_beta   90.00
_cell.angle_gamma   90.00
#
_symmetry.space_group_name_H-M   'P 1'
#
loop_
_entity.id
_entity.type
_entity.pdbx_description
1 polymer ?
#
loop_
_entity_poly.entity_id
_entity_poly.type
_entity_poly.pdbx_seq_one_letter_code
_entity_poly.pdbx_strand_id
1 'polypeptide(L)'
;MARIWIRRLEFDLRTTGSREYVFSPQFTQLEHVNEEQRSGILEGMEYSLCQERTPRNTDVALSFNAGARGSFMFRSMNKNGRSRYSMDYVGNPVSKEEYARKMEGSGILVEGMLHKGRTWEQFVQMSPVRLGHHLSSFNPPNFQEFVTQVDLYFTEAYRVLKHNSARLVRIGRHQVGVVLSDQAGNEIQPNDVSGAPLAIASFSLICAIQKALGRRNVVVDNIHSMYGNDADTREMMSRVVELCALQNLQIIATSEPTNLYHREIHVIQI
;
A
#
# COMPACT_ATOMS: atom_id res chain seq x y z
N MET A 1 -5.94 15.10 -15.34
CA MET A 1 -6.57 14.56 -14.12
C MET A 1 -5.79 15.02 -12.89
N ALA A 2 -6.46 15.49 -11.84
CA ALA A 2 -5.81 15.83 -10.58
C ALA A 2 -5.16 14.58 -9.95
N ARG A 3 -3.97 14.70 -9.36
CA ARG A 3 -3.32 13.59 -8.64
C ARG A 3 -4.03 13.40 -7.31
N ILE A 4 -4.79 12.30 -7.16
CA ILE A 4 -5.38 11.93 -5.88
C ILE A 4 -4.40 11.09 -5.07
N TRP A 5 -4.19 11.46 -3.80
CA TRP A 5 -3.28 10.77 -2.88
C TRP A 5 -3.71 10.98 -1.42
N ILE A 6 -3.38 10.03 -0.54
CA ILE A 6 -3.67 10.09 0.91
C ILE A 6 -2.76 11.16 1.51
N ARG A 7 -3.34 12.25 2.00
CA ARG A 7 -2.59 13.39 2.52
C ARG A 7 -2.25 13.26 3.99
N ARG A 8 -3.21 12.81 4.79
CA ARG A 8 -3.07 12.85 6.25
C ARG A 8 -3.89 11.78 6.93
N LEU A 9 -3.38 11.24 8.03
CA LEU A 9 -4.09 10.39 8.97
C LEU A 9 -4.03 11.04 10.36
N GLU A 10 -5.19 11.21 11.01
CA GLU A 10 -5.32 11.84 12.33
C GLU A 10 -6.01 10.86 13.29
N PHE A 11 -5.49 10.73 14.51
CA PHE A 11 -6.05 9.92 15.61
C PHE A 11 -6.49 10.79 16.79
N ASP A 12 -7.41 10.26 17.60
CA ASP A 12 -7.88 10.88 18.86
C ASP A 12 -8.30 12.34 18.67
N LEU A 13 -9.02 12.59 17.58
CA LEU A 13 -9.52 13.91 17.21
C LEU A 13 -10.25 14.55 18.40
N ARG A 14 -9.97 15.84 18.62
CA ARG A 14 -10.61 16.67 19.68
C ARG A 14 -10.14 16.35 21.10
N THR A 15 -9.01 15.64 21.26
CA THR A 15 -8.33 15.46 22.55
C THR A 15 -6.93 16.08 22.50
N THR A 16 -6.34 16.37 23.67
CA THR A 16 -4.93 16.80 23.82
C THR A 16 -3.91 15.69 23.53
N GLY A 17 -4.38 14.51 23.11
CA GLY A 17 -3.55 13.36 22.73
C GLY A 17 -3.54 13.10 21.23
N SER A 18 -4.06 14.02 20.41
CA SER A 18 -4.21 13.81 18.97
C SER A 18 -2.86 13.56 18.29
N ARG A 19 -2.81 12.54 17.42
CA ARG A 19 -1.61 12.23 16.62
C ARG A 19 -1.92 12.48 15.16
N GLU A 20 -1.06 13.26 14.51
CA GLU A 20 -1.15 13.55 13.07
C GLU A 20 0.03 12.91 12.33
N TYR A 21 -0.28 12.28 11.19
CA TYR A 21 0.67 11.79 10.21
C TYR A 21 0.40 12.45 8.87
N VAL A 22 1.39 13.19 8.35
CA VAL A 22 1.33 13.83 7.02
C VAL A 22 2.14 13.01 6.03
N PHE A 23 1.54 12.67 4.90
CA PHE A 23 2.18 11.87 3.86
C PHE A 23 2.68 12.76 2.73
N SER A 24 3.64 12.23 1.98
CA SER A 24 4.11 12.79 0.72
C SER A 24 3.36 12.15 -0.45
N PRO A 25 3.21 12.85 -1.58
CA PRO A 25 2.47 12.35 -2.73
C PRO A 25 3.11 11.14 -3.43
N GLN A 26 4.40 10.88 -3.22
CA GLN A 26 5.14 9.78 -3.86
C GLN A 26 5.49 8.68 -2.86
N PHE A 27 6.31 8.98 -1.85
CA PHE A 27 6.78 7.98 -0.90
C PHE A 27 6.88 8.57 0.50
N THR A 28 6.34 7.86 1.49
CA THR A 28 6.52 8.12 2.91
C THR A 28 6.87 6.82 3.62
N GLN A 29 7.91 6.86 4.43
CA GLN A 29 8.29 5.79 5.36
C GLN A 29 8.07 6.30 6.78
N LEU A 30 7.36 5.51 7.58
CA LEU A 30 7.04 5.76 8.98
C LEU A 30 7.89 4.86 9.86
N GLU A 31 8.93 5.43 10.47
CA GLU A 31 9.82 4.70 11.36
C GLU A 31 9.28 4.70 12.80
N HIS A 32 9.08 3.52 13.37
CA HIS A 32 8.77 3.38 14.79
C HIS A 32 9.50 2.18 15.39
N VAL A 33 10.07 2.37 16.58
CA VAL A 33 10.72 1.30 17.36
C VAL A 33 9.69 0.27 17.82
N ASN A 34 8.51 0.73 18.26
CA ASN A 34 7.46 -0.12 18.82
C ASN A 34 6.56 -0.69 17.71
N GLU A 35 6.46 -2.02 17.63
CA GLU A 35 5.56 -2.73 16.72
C GLU A 35 4.09 -2.34 16.91
N GLU A 36 3.64 -2.15 18.15
CA GLU A 36 2.27 -1.71 18.46
C GLU A 36 1.95 -0.35 17.84
N GLN A 37 2.93 0.56 17.81
CA GLN A 37 2.76 1.87 17.16
C GLN A 37 2.70 1.75 15.64
N ARG A 38 3.54 0.89 15.03
CA ARG A 38 3.49 0.63 13.57
C ARG A 38 2.17 0.02 13.16
N SER A 39 1.77 -1.06 13.81
CA SER A 39 0.49 -1.73 13.58
C SER A 39 -0.68 -0.78 13.80
N GLY A 40 -0.58 0.08 14.83
CA GLY A 40 -1.61 1.05 15.16
C GLY A 40 -1.92 2.06 14.05
N ILE A 41 -0.94 2.42 13.22
CA ILE A 41 -1.11 3.30 12.05
C ILE A 41 -1.88 2.57 10.94
N LEU A 42 -1.46 1.35 10.62
CA LEU A 42 -2.09 0.53 9.57
C LEU A 42 -3.53 0.18 9.92
N GLU A 43 -3.78 -0.22 11.16
CA GLU A 43 -5.12 -0.45 11.69
C GLU A 43 -5.99 0.82 11.64
N GLY A 44 -5.42 1.99 11.95
CA GLY A 44 -6.13 3.28 11.78
C GLY A 44 -6.53 3.58 10.33
N MET A 45 -5.66 3.25 9.38
CA MET A 45 -5.99 3.33 7.95
C MET A 45 -7.09 2.34 7.60
N GLU A 46 -6.98 1.07 7.98
CA GLU A 46 -8.01 0.06 7.71
C GLU A 46 -9.37 0.43 8.29
N TYR A 47 -9.38 0.98 9.50
CA TYR A 47 -10.57 1.53 10.13
C TYR A 47 -11.17 2.64 9.27
N SER A 48 -10.38 3.64 8.89
CA SER A 48 -10.86 4.77 8.08
C SER A 48 -11.37 4.35 6.69
N LEU A 49 -10.80 3.28 6.14
CA LEU A 49 -11.11 2.75 4.81
C LEU A 49 -12.22 1.69 4.81
N CYS A 50 -12.87 1.45 5.95
CA CYS A 50 -13.94 0.44 6.09
C CYS A 50 -13.50 -1.02 5.88
N GLN A 51 -12.21 -1.36 6.08
CA GLN A 51 -11.73 -2.74 6.01
C GLN A 51 -11.86 -3.50 7.33
N GLU A 52 -11.75 -2.82 8.48
CA GLU A 52 -11.84 -3.48 9.77
C GLU A 52 -13.26 -3.92 10.14
N ARG A 53 -13.33 -5.13 10.72
CA ARG A 53 -14.52 -5.63 11.44
C ARG A 53 -14.54 -5.19 12.91
N THR A 54 -13.37 -4.90 13.49
CA THR A 54 -13.23 -4.62 14.92
C THR A 54 -13.36 -3.12 15.19
N PRO A 55 -14.21 -2.70 16.14
CA PRO A 55 -14.34 -1.29 16.48
C PRO A 55 -13.08 -0.79 17.22
N ARG A 56 -12.47 0.32 16.75
CA ARG A 56 -11.51 1.10 17.55
C ARG A 56 -12.26 2.13 18.42
N ASN A 57 -11.95 2.18 19.72
CA ASN A 57 -12.45 3.22 20.64
C ASN A 57 -11.73 4.57 20.44
N THR A 58 -11.45 4.95 19.18
CA THR A 58 -10.78 6.21 18.83
C THR A 58 -11.41 6.81 17.58
N ASP A 59 -11.37 8.15 17.50
CA ASP A 59 -11.79 8.90 16.34
C ASP A 59 -10.62 8.98 15.35
N VAL A 60 -10.85 8.55 14.10
CA VAL A 60 -9.83 8.53 13.06
C VAL A 60 -10.30 9.32 11.83
N ALA A 61 -9.46 10.23 11.33
CA ALA A 61 -9.70 10.90 10.06
C ALA A 61 -8.62 10.59 9.05
N LEU A 62 -9.04 10.48 7.80
CA LEU A 62 -8.19 10.29 6.64
C LEU A 62 -8.50 11.40 5.63
N SER A 63 -7.51 12.24 5.33
CA SER A 63 -7.65 13.27 4.31
C SER A 63 -6.93 12.89 3.03
N PHE A 64 -7.47 13.33 1.91
CA PHE A 64 -6.94 13.11 0.58
C PHE A 64 -6.73 14.43 -0.13
N ASN A 65 -5.67 14.52 -0.89
CA ASN A 65 -5.54 15.60 -1.86
C ASN A 65 -6.35 15.19 -3.10
N ALA A 66 -7.45 15.89 -3.40
CA ALA A 66 -8.28 15.64 -4.57
C ALA A 66 -8.64 16.96 -5.24
N GLY A 67 -7.75 17.45 -6.10
CA GLY A 67 -7.94 18.73 -6.81
C GLY A 67 -7.90 19.96 -5.90
N ALA A 68 -8.50 21.07 -6.36
CA ALA A 68 -8.33 22.40 -5.77
C ALA A 68 -8.92 22.59 -4.35
N ARG A 69 -9.68 21.62 -3.82
CA ARG A 69 -10.32 21.75 -2.49
C ARG A 69 -9.92 20.68 -1.47
N GLY A 70 -9.18 19.64 -1.88
CA GLY A 70 -8.97 18.46 -1.01
C GLY A 70 -10.29 17.73 -0.71
N SER A 71 -10.22 16.41 -0.55
CA SER A 71 -11.36 15.64 -0.06
C SER A 71 -11.03 15.14 1.33
N PHE A 72 -11.95 15.31 2.27
CA PHE A 72 -11.77 14.87 3.64
C PHE A 72 -12.73 13.72 3.94
N MET A 73 -12.25 12.70 4.65
CA MET A 73 -13.07 11.58 5.08
C MET A 73 -12.82 11.28 6.54
N PHE A 74 -13.90 11.19 7.30
CA PHE A 74 -13.84 11.04 8.75
C PHE A 74 -14.69 9.87 9.19
N ARG A 75 -14.09 9.03 10.04
CA ARG A 75 -14.78 7.93 10.70
C ARG A 75 -14.56 8.03 12.20
N SER A 76 -15.62 8.28 12.95
CA SER A 76 -15.61 8.29 14.42
C SER A 76 -16.31 7.08 14.99
N MET A 77 -15.98 6.73 16.23
CA MET A 77 -16.82 5.88 17.04
C MET A 77 -17.65 6.74 17.98
N ASN A 78 -18.96 6.58 17.99
CA ASN A 78 -19.74 7.24 19.02
C ASN A 78 -19.63 6.49 20.36
N LYS A 79 -20.07 7.14 21.44
CA LYS A 79 -20.08 6.58 22.81
C LYS A 79 -20.85 5.26 22.96
N ASN A 80 -21.66 4.89 21.97
CA ASN A 80 -22.46 3.66 21.97
C ASN A 80 -21.81 2.55 21.11
N GLY A 81 -20.54 2.71 20.73
CA GLY A 81 -19.80 1.73 19.92
C GLY A 81 -20.24 1.67 18.45
N ARG A 82 -21.06 2.61 17.96
CA ARG A 82 -21.48 2.67 16.55
C ARG A 82 -20.58 3.62 15.78
N SER A 83 -20.04 3.16 14.65
CA SER A 83 -19.30 4.02 13.74
C SER A 83 -20.21 5.11 13.14
N ARG A 84 -19.68 6.33 13.05
CA ARG A 84 -20.24 7.45 12.28
C ARG A 84 -19.28 7.81 11.16
N TYR A 85 -19.84 8.11 9.98
CA TYR A 85 -19.10 8.47 8.78
C TYR A 85 -19.40 9.92 8.43
N SER A 86 -18.40 10.68 8.01
CA SER A 86 -18.53 12.06 7.52
C SER A 86 -17.56 12.29 6.37
N MET A 87 -17.89 13.25 5.52
CA MET A 87 -17.09 13.67 4.36
C MET A 87 -16.58 15.11 4.49
N ASP A 88 -16.75 15.73 5.65
CA ASP A 88 -16.26 17.06 5.96
C ASP A 88 -15.76 17.14 7.41
N TYR A 89 -14.91 18.15 7.66
CA TYR A 89 -14.42 18.47 9.00
C TYR A 89 -15.54 18.94 9.94
N VAL A 90 -16.69 19.35 9.38
CA VAL A 90 -17.87 19.80 10.13
C VAL A 90 -18.57 18.61 10.81
N GLY A 91 -18.41 17.41 10.26
CA GLY A 91 -18.96 16.17 10.82
C GLY A 91 -20.37 15.85 10.33
N ASN A 92 -20.76 16.30 9.14
CA ASN A 92 -22.08 15.98 8.60
C ASN A 92 -22.20 14.47 8.31
N PRO A 93 -23.15 13.76 8.96
CA PRO A 93 -23.20 12.32 8.91
C PRO A 93 -23.64 11.84 7.52
N VAL A 94 -22.94 10.82 7.01
CA VAL A 94 -23.31 10.07 5.80
C VAL A 94 -23.50 8.58 6.13
N SER A 95 -24.19 7.86 5.25
CA SER A 95 -24.27 6.41 5.33
C SER A 95 -22.93 5.75 5.01
N LYS A 96 -22.72 4.50 5.46
CA LYS A 96 -21.52 3.73 5.12
C LYS A 96 -21.42 3.51 3.60
N GLU A 97 -22.56 3.27 2.96
CA GLU A 97 -22.68 3.03 1.52
C GLU A 97 -22.29 4.27 0.71
N GLU A 98 -22.74 5.46 1.14
CA GLU A 98 -22.34 6.72 0.51
C GLU A 98 -20.86 7.02 0.72
N TYR A 99 -20.35 6.78 1.93
CA TYR A 99 -18.93 6.94 2.27
C TYR A 99 -18.05 6.04 1.38
N ALA A 100 -18.37 4.76 1.26
CA ALA A 100 -17.67 3.81 0.41
C ALA A 100 -17.71 4.21 -1.07
N ARG A 101 -18.88 4.58 -1.60
CA ARG A 101 -19.03 5.03 -2.99
C ARG A 101 -18.19 6.27 -3.30
N LYS A 102 -18.07 7.21 -2.35
CA LYS A 102 -17.23 8.41 -2.53
C LYS A 102 -15.74 8.11 -2.43
N MET A 103 -15.32 7.12 -1.63
CA MET A 103 -13.93 6.62 -1.65
C MET A 103 -13.57 6.07 -3.02
N GLU A 104 -14.39 5.16 -3.54
CA GLU A 104 -14.20 4.57 -4.86
C GLU A 104 -14.24 5.62 -5.97
N GLY A 105 -15.21 6.54 -5.92
CA GLY A 105 -15.30 7.67 -6.86
C GLY A 105 -14.13 8.65 -6.77
N SER A 106 -13.40 8.67 -5.67
CA SER A 106 -12.14 9.43 -5.50
C SER A 106 -10.91 8.62 -5.94
N GLY A 107 -11.07 7.43 -6.53
CA GLY A 107 -9.97 6.58 -6.96
C GLY A 107 -9.26 5.85 -5.82
N ILE A 108 -9.82 5.87 -4.60
CA ILE A 108 -9.32 5.12 -3.45
C ILE A 108 -10.02 3.78 -3.42
N LEU A 109 -9.41 2.79 -4.07
CA LEU A 109 -9.89 1.42 -4.08
C LEU A 109 -9.17 0.64 -2.99
N VAL A 110 -9.96 0.31 -1.96
CA VAL A 110 -9.46 -0.15 -0.67
C VAL A 110 -8.97 -1.60 -0.71
N GLU A 111 -9.68 -2.48 -1.42
CA GLU A 111 -9.34 -3.90 -1.53
C GLU A 111 -7.92 -4.09 -2.07
N GLY A 112 -7.05 -4.81 -1.34
CA GLY A 112 -5.69 -5.07 -1.80
C GLY A 112 -4.76 -3.85 -1.78
N MET A 113 -5.13 -2.72 -1.17
CA MET A 113 -4.25 -1.57 -0.98
C MET A 113 -3.28 -1.75 0.20
N LEU A 114 -3.70 -2.46 1.25
CA LEU A 114 -2.94 -2.65 2.49
C LEU A 114 -2.34 -4.06 2.57
N HIS A 115 -1.04 -4.12 2.86
CA HIS A 115 -0.25 -5.33 2.95
C HIS A 115 0.47 -5.40 4.30
N LYS A 116 -0.11 -6.14 5.25
CA LYS A 116 0.32 -6.17 6.66
C LYS A 116 1.20 -7.38 7.02
N GLY A 117 2.02 -7.20 8.06
CA GLY A 117 2.91 -8.24 8.59
C GLY A 117 3.90 -8.71 7.54
N ARG A 118 4.49 -9.90 7.75
CA ARG A 118 5.49 -10.45 6.80
C ARG A 118 4.89 -11.28 5.66
N THR A 119 3.56 -11.42 5.62
CA THR A 119 2.89 -12.29 4.63
C THR A 119 3.00 -11.75 3.20
N TRP A 120 3.11 -10.43 3.05
CA TRP A 120 3.30 -9.82 1.75
C TRP A 120 4.67 -10.13 1.16
N GLU A 121 5.70 -10.38 1.98
CA GLU A 121 7.04 -10.72 1.50
C GLU A 121 7.03 -12.00 0.66
N GLN A 122 6.09 -12.91 0.94
CA GLN A 122 5.95 -14.20 0.24
C GLN A 122 4.92 -14.15 -0.90
N PHE A 123 4.46 -12.97 -1.31
CA PHE A 123 3.39 -12.82 -2.31
C PHE A 123 3.72 -13.49 -3.65
N VAL A 124 4.97 -13.42 -4.13
CA VAL A 124 5.40 -14.12 -5.37
C VAL A 124 5.55 -15.63 -5.22
N GLN A 125 5.53 -16.16 -4.00
CA GLN A 125 5.59 -17.62 -3.72
C GLN A 125 4.20 -18.26 -3.68
N MET A 126 3.13 -17.50 -3.94
CA MET A 126 1.81 -18.08 -4.11
C MET A 126 1.82 -19.12 -5.23
N SER A 127 1.16 -20.27 -4.98
CA SER A 127 1.02 -21.28 -6.02
C SER A 127 0.28 -20.70 -7.23
N PRO A 128 0.51 -21.20 -8.46
CA PRO A 128 -0.08 -20.61 -9.65
C PRO A 128 -1.60 -20.54 -9.65
N VAL A 129 -2.24 -21.50 -8.99
CA VAL A 129 -3.69 -21.54 -8.75
C VAL A 129 -4.10 -20.40 -7.81
N ARG A 130 -3.41 -20.21 -6.68
CA ARG A 130 -3.74 -19.17 -5.71
C ARG A 130 -3.52 -17.77 -6.28
N LEU A 131 -2.42 -17.54 -6.99
CA LEU A 131 -2.15 -16.26 -7.62
C LEU A 131 -3.19 -15.97 -8.73
N GLY A 132 -3.52 -16.95 -9.55
CA GLY A 132 -4.57 -16.80 -10.57
C GLY A 132 -5.94 -16.48 -9.97
N HIS A 133 -6.33 -17.14 -8.88
CA HIS A 133 -7.55 -16.82 -8.14
C HIS A 133 -7.53 -15.41 -7.54
N HIS A 134 -6.40 -15.00 -6.96
CA HIS A 134 -6.24 -13.66 -6.40
C HIS A 134 -6.35 -12.58 -7.49
N LEU A 135 -5.70 -12.75 -8.64
CA LEU A 135 -5.83 -11.82 -9.76
C LEU A 135 -7.25 -11.80 -10.34
N SER A 136 -7.95 -12.93 -10.30
CA SER A 136 -9.34 -13.03 -10.76
C SER A 136 -10.33 -12.36 -9.80
N SER A 137 -10.03 -12.29 -8.49
CA SER A 137 -10.95 -11.72 -7.50
C SER A 137 -11.15 -10.21 -7.66
N PHE A 138 -10.20 -9.52 -8.31
CA PHE A 138 -10.38 -8.12 -8.71
C PHE A 138 -11.44 -7.93 -9.81
N ASN A 139 -12.04 -9.01 -10.32
CA ASN A 139 -13.06 -9.03 -11.37
C ASN A 139 -12.67 -8.19 -12.60
N PRO A 140 -11.48 -8.39 -13.19
CA PRO A 140 -11.07 -7.64 -14.37
C PRO A 140 -12.01 -7.95 -15.56
N PRO A 141 -12.39 -6.95 -16.38
CA PRO A 141 -13.25 -7.16 -17.55
C PRO A 141 -12.68 -8.19 -18.53
N ASN A 142 -11.37 -8.19 -18.70
CA ASN A 142 -10.62 -9.16 -19.49
C ASN A 142 -9.42 -9.66 -18.67
N PHE A 143 -9.55 -10.85 -18.10
CA PHE A 143 -8.51 -11.45 -17.27
C PHE A 143 -7.16 -11.60 -18.01
N GLN A 144 -7.18 -11.92 -19.31
CA GLN A 144 -5.93 -12.14 -20.05
C GLN A 144 -5.17 -10.84 -20.27
N GLU A 145 -5.88 -9.80 -20.70
CA GLU A 145 -5.29 -8.47 -20.87
C GLU A 145 -4.80 -7.90 -19.54
N PHE A 146 -5.56 -8.11 -18.47
CA PHE A 146 -5.14 -7.73 -17.13
C PHE A 146 -3.83 -8.41 -16.71
N VAL A 147 -3.72 -9.73 -16.86
CA VAL A 147 -2.48 -10.47 -16.53
C VAL A 147 -1.30 -9.97 -17.38
N THR A 148 -1.50 -9.69 -18.67
CA THR A 148 -0.46 -9.12 -19.53
C THR A 148 -0.02 -7.73 -19.07
N GLN A 149 -0.94 -6.87 -18.63
CA GLN A 149 -0.58 -5.57 -18.07
C GLN A 149 0.18 -5.70 -16.75
N VAL A 150 -0.25 -6.59 -15.86
CA VAL A 150 0.46 -6.88 -14.62
C VAL A 150 1.87 -7.38 -14.92
N ASP A 151 2.06 -8.28 -15.89
CA ASP A 151 3.37 -8.79 -16.29
C ASP A 151 4.32 -7.67 -16.76
N LEU A 152 3.83 -6.77 -17.62
CA LEU A 152 4.61 -5.62 -18.10
C LEU A 152 5.03 -4.71 -16.95
N TYR A 153 4.10 -4.36 -16.06
CA TYR A 153 4.39 -3.49 -14.91
C TYR A 153 5.24 -4.16 -13.86
N PHE A 154 5.14 -5.48 -13.72
CA PHE A 154 5.95 -6.27 -12.80
C PHE A 154 7.40 -6.35 -13.29
N THR A 155 7.58 -6.63 -14.58
CA THR A 155 8.90 -6.59 -15.24
C THR A 155 9.56 -5.22 -15.06
N GLU A 156 8.80 -4.15 -15.29
CA GLU A 156 9.26 -2.77 -15.10
C GLU A 156 9.66 -2.49 -13.65
N ALA A 157 8.76 -2.78 -12.70
CA ALA A 157 9.00 -2.52 -11.29
C ALA A 157 10.22 -3.28 -10.75
N TYR A 158 10.33 -4.57 -11.09
CA TYR A 158 11.43 -5.41 -10.64
C TYR A 158 12.77 -4.96 -11.20
N ARG A 159 12.79 -4.49 -12.46
CA ARG A 159 14.01 -3.95 -13.08
C ARG A 159 14.46 -2.65 -12.40
N VAL A 160 13.54 -1.77 -12.02
CA VAL A 160 13.88 -0.54 -11.27
C VAL A 160 14.48 -0.89 -9.91
N LEU A 161 13.88 -1.85 -9.20
CA LEU A 161 14.30 -2.15 -7.83
C LEU A 161 15.54 -3.06 -7.75
N LYS A 162 15.75 -3.98 -8.70
CA LYS A 162 16.81 -5.00 -8.63
C LYS A 162 17.69 -5.13 -9.88
N HIS A 163 17.39 -4.43 -10.98
CA HIS A 163 18.10 -4.51 -12.26
C HIS A 163 18.10 -5.88 -12.96
N ASN A 164 17.32 -6.83 -12.45
CA ASN A 164 17.09 -8.13 -13.08
C ASN A 164 15.74 -8.16 -13.81
N SER A 165 15.41 -9.28 -14.44
CA SER A 165 14.08 -9.52 -15.01
C SER A 165 13.21 -10.37 -14.08
N ALA A 166 11.91 -10.14 -14.15
CA ALA A 166 10.89 -10.98 -13.56
C ALA A 166 9.68 -10.97 -14.49
N ARG A 167 8.94 -12.08 -14.54
CA ARG A 167 7.77 -12.22 -15.41
C ARG A 167 6.70 -13.11 -14.80
N LEU A 168 5.47 -12.88 -15.22
CA LEU A 168 4.36 -13.79 -15.01
C LEU A 168 4.31 -14.82 -16.14
N VAL A 169 4.08 -16.08 -15.76
CA VAL A 169 3.94 -17.17 -16.72
C VAL A 169 2.54 -17.75 -16.60
N ARG A 170 1.82 -17.77 -17.72
CA ARG A 170 0.52 -18.44 -17.78
C ARG A 170 0.72 -19.94 -17.93
N ILE A 171 0.22 -20.69 -16.96
CA ILE A 171 0.31 -22.17 -16.92
C ILE A 171 -1.02 -22.80 -17.34
N GLY A 172 -2.12 -22.06 -17.21
CA GLY A 172 -3.46 -22.51 -17.58
C GLY A 172 -4.45 -21.35 -17.68
N ARG A 173 -5.75 -21.67 -17.86
CA ARG A 173 -6.80 -20.66 -18.08
C ARG A 173 -6.88 -19.61 -16.96
N HIS A 174 -6.66 -20.03 -15.71
CA HIS A 174 -6.61 -19.16 -14.52
C HIS A 174 -5.44 -19.54 -13.61
N GLN A 175 -4.33 -20.01 -14.18
CA GLN A 175 -3.12 -20.34 -13.43
C GLN A 175 -1.99 -19.44 -13.90
N VAL A 176 -1.46 -18.66 -12.97
CA VAL A 176 -0.42 -17.66 -13.22
C VAL A 176 0.71 -17.92 -12.24
N GLY A 177 1.87 -18.33 -12.75
CA GLY A 177 3.09 -18.46 -11.97
C GLY A 177 3.98 -17.22 -12.09
N VAL A 178 5.02 -17.16 -11.26
CA VAL A 178 6.05 -16.13 -11.30
C VAL A 178 7.38 -16.80 -11.63
N VAL A 179 8.15 -16.19 -12.52
CA VAL A 179 9.55 -16.56 -12.79
C VAL A 179 10.41 -15.33 -12.57
N LEU A 180 11.48 -15.48 -11.80
CA LEU A 180 12.47 -14.43 -11.57
C LEU A 180 13.74 -14.78 -12.34
N SER A 181 14.65 -13.82 -12.46
CA SER A 181 16.01 -14.07 -12.96
C SER A 181 17.07 -13.64 -11.96
N ASP A 182 18.17 -14.38 -11.93
CA ASP A 182 19.39 -13.98 -11.24
C ASP A 182 20.16 -12.91 -12.07
N GLN A 183 21.31 -12.46 -11.56
CA GLN A 183 22.14 -11.45 -12.23
C GLN A 183 22.77 -11.97 -13.54
N ALA A 184 22.93 -13.28 -13.69
CA ALA A 184 23.43 -13.90 -14.91
C ALA A 184 22.31 -14.13 -15.94
N GLY A 185 21.05 -13.81 -15.59
CA GLY A 185 19.88 -14.00 -16.44
C GLY A 185 19.30 -15.42 -16.38
N ASN A 186 19.76 -16.28 -15.47
CA ASN A 186 19.19 -17.61 -15.30
C ASN A 186 17.83 -17.52 -14.61
N GLU A 187 16.89 -18.34 -15.04
CA GLU A 187 15.58 -18.43 -14.40
C GLU A 187 15.70 -19.07 -13.01
N ILE A 188 15.10 -18.42 -12.02
CA ILE A 188 15.01 -18.90 -10.65
C ILE A 188 13.55 -18.96 -10.21
N GLN A 189 13.19 -20.02 -9.49
CA GLN A 189 11.84 -20.15 -8.95
C GLN A 189 11.70 -19.27 -7.70
N PRO A 190 10.54 -18.60 -7.50
CA PRO A 190 10.33 -17.75 -6.32
C PRO A 190 10.52 -18.48 -4.99
N ASN A 191 10.27 -19.80 -4.94
CA ASN A 191 10.41 -20.63 -3.74
C ASN A 191 11.87 -20.83 -3.32
N ASP A 192 12.82 -20.63 -4.24
CA ASP A 192 14.25 -20.76 -3.99
C ASP A 192 14.87 -19.42 -3.55
N VAL A 193 14.07 -18.37 -3.46
CA VAL A 193 14.49 -17.00 -3.11
C VAL A 193 14.02 -16.64 -1.71
N SER A 194 14.87 -15.99 -0.92
CA SER A 194 14.56 -15.54 0.44
C SER A 194 15.12 -14.13 0.72
N GLY A 195 14.72 -13.55 1.86
CA GLY A 195 15.20 -12.23 2.32
C GLY A 195 14.82 -11.07 1.38
N ALA A 196 15.70 -10.08 1.27
CA ALA A 196 15.48 -8.88 0.46
C ALA A 196 15.15 -9.17 -1.02
N PRO A 197 15.85 -10.08 -1.72
CA PRO A 197 15.44 -10.56 -3.04
C PRO A 197 13.97 -10.94 -3.20
N LEU A 198 13.42 -11.65 -2.21
CA LEU A 198 12.05 -12.12 -2.20
C LEU A 198 11.08 -10.96 -1.91
N ALA A 199 11.38 -10.14 -0.89
CA ALA A 199 10.60 -8.96 -0.56
C ALA A 199 10.50 -7.98 -1.74
N ILE A 200 11.61 -7.71 -2.44
CA ILE A 200 11.63 -6.86 -3.63
C ILE A 200 10.73 -7.41 -4.74
N ALA A 201 10.77 -8.72 -5.00
CA ALA A 201 9.93 -9.36 -6.01
C ALA A 201 8.44 -9.23 -5.65
N SER A 202 8.08 -9.53 -4.41
CA SER A 202 6.71 -9.40 -3.91
C SER A 202 6.19 -7.96 -3.96
N PHE A 203 6.99 -6.99 -3.50
CA PHE A 203 6.64 -5.58 -3.56
C PHE A 203 6.45 -5.09 -5.00
N SER A 204 7.32 -5.52 -5.92
CA SER A 204 7.22 -5.21 -7.35
C SER A 204 5.91 -5.72 -7.94
N LEU A 205 5.51 -6.96 -7.63
CA LEU A 205 4.27 -7.55 -8.12
C LEU A 205 3.04 -6.84 -7.52
N ILE A 206 3.09 -6.48 -6.23
CA ILE A 206 2.04 -5.69 -5.57
C ILE A 206 1.84 -4.34 -6.27
N CYS A 207 2.93 -3.61 -6.53
CA CYS A 207 2.88 -2.32 -7.23
C CYS A 207 2.31 -2.48 -8.66
N ALA A 208 2.75 -3.51 -9.37
CA ALA A 208 2.27 -3.83 -10.72
C ALA A 208 0.77 -4.12 -10.77
N ILE A 209 0.25 -4.88 -9.78
CA ILE A 209 -1.18 -5.15 -9.64
C ILE A 209 -1.94 -3.85 -9.41
N GLN A 210 -1.50 -2.99 -8.49
CA GLN A 210 -2.19 -1.70 -8.26
C GLN A 210 -2.19 -0.84 -9.52
N LYS A 211 -1.06 -0.74 -10.22
CA LYS A 211 -0.96 0.02 -11.47
C LYS A 211 -1.91 -0.53 -12.55
N ALA A 212 -1.96 -1.85 -12.73
CA ALA A 212 -2.87 -2.50 -13.68
C ALA A 212 -4.35 -2.30 -13.33
N LEU A 213 -4.68 -2.18 -12.04
CA LEU A 213 -6.02 -1.85 -11.57
C LEU A 213 -6.34 -0.35 -11.68
N GLY A 214 -5.42 0.48 -12.19
CA GLY A 214 -5.57 1.94 -12.25
C GLY A 214 -5.51 2.63 -10.88
N ARG A 215 -5.04 1.90 -9.85
CA ARG A 215 -4.95 2.37 -8.47
C ARG A 215 -3.64 3.08 -8.24
N ARG A 216 -3.64 3.97 -7.24
CA ARG A 216 -2.51 4.88 -6.99
C ARG A 216 -1.90 4.74 -5.62
N ASN A 217 -2.45 3.92 -4.74
CA ASN A 217 -2.03 3.87 -3.35
C ASN A 217 -1.60 2.44 -3.02
N VAL A 218 -0.45 2.33 -2.37
CA VAL A 218 0.08 1.08 -1.82
C VAL A 218 0.48 1.38 -0.38
N VAL A 219 -0.02 0.60 0.55
CA VAL A 219 0.37 0.67 1.96
C VAL A 219 1.01 -0.66 2.36
N VAL A 220 2.26 -0.62 2.79
CA VAL A 220 3.04 -1.83 3.11
C VAL A 220 3.64 -1.74 4.50
N ASP A 221 3.47 -2.79 5.26
CA ASP A 221 4.10 -2.92 6.57
C ASP A 221 5.55 -3.38 6.46
N ASN A 222 6.42 -2.83 7.29
CA ASN A 222 7.81 -3.26 7.43
C ASN A 222 8.61 -3.34 6.12
N ILE A 223 8.69 -2.23 5.38
CA ILE A 223 9.42 -2.15 4.09
C ILE A 223 10.94 -2.41 4.22
N HIS A 224 11.47 -2.38 5.44
CA HIS A 224 12.88 -2.69 5.72
C HIS A 224 13.29 -4.07 5.19
N SER A 225 12.38 -5.02 5.07
CA SER A 225 12.72 -6.35 4.51
C SER A 225 13.32 -6.27 3.10
N MET A 226 13.12 -5.18 2.35
CA MET A 226 13.75 -4.94 1.05
C MET A 226 15.19 -4.42 1.12
N TYR A 227 15.63 -3.91 2.27
CA TYR A 227 16.82 -3.04 2.36
C TYR A 227 18.15 -3.76 2.49
N GLY A 228 18.20 -5.09 2.62
CA GLY A 228 19.48 -5.81 2.64
C GLY A 228 20.42 -5.27 3.72
N ASN A 229 21.59 -4.77 3.32
CA ASN A 229 22.57 -4.11 4.21
C ASN A 229 22.38 -2.57 4.23
N ASP A 230 22.87 -1.88 5.26
CA ASP A 230 22.66 -0.42 5.46
C ASP A 230 23.05 0.47 4.27
N ALA A 231 24.10 0.11 3.52
CA ALA A 231 24.52 0.84 2.32
C ALA A 231 23.48 0.76 1.19
N ASP A 232 22.76 -0.36 1.11
CA ASP A 232 21.74 -0.64 0.09
C ASP A 232 20.42 0.08 0.42
N THR A 233 20.17 0.43 1.68
CA THR A 233 18.93 1.09 2.13
C THR A 233 18.66 2.41 1.40
N ARG A 234 19.64 3.33 1.36
CA ARG A 234 19.45 4.65 0.70
C ARG A 234 19.21 4.51 -0.80
N GLU A 235 19.96 3.61 -1.43
CA GLU A 235 19.80 3.32 -2.85
C GLU A 235 18.42 2.71 -3.13
N MET A 236 18.00 1.74 -2.32
CA MET A 236 16.68 1.12 -2.46
C MET A 236 15.55 2.14 -2.28
N MET A 237 15.64 3.03 -1.29
CA MET A 237 14.67 4.11 -1.11
C MET A 237 14.60 5.03 -2.34
N SER A 238 15.75 5.38 -2.94
CA SER A 238 15.79 6.16 -4.17
C SER A 238 15.09 5.43 -5.32
N ARG A 239 15.34 4.12 -5.48
CA ARG A 239 14.67 3.28 -6.49
C ARG A 239 13.17 3.15 -6.24
N VAL A 240 12.73 3.12 -4.98
CA VAL A 240 11.29 3.16 -4.63
C VAL A 240 10.66 4.49 -5.04
N VAL A 241 11.34 5.62 -4.84
CA VAL A 241 10.86 6.93 -5.31
C VAL A 241 10.79 6.99 -6.83
N GLU A 242 11.78 6.44 -7.53
CA GLU A 242 11.78 6.30 -8.99
C GLU A 242 10.58 5.46 -9.46
N LEU A 243 10.33 4.33 -8.80
CA LEU A 243 9.18 3.47 -9.06
C LEU A 243 7.86 4.23 -8.88
N CYS A 244 7.72 5.00 -7.78
CA CYS A 244 6.54 5.83 -7.54
C CYS A 244 6.29 6.82 -8.70
N ALA A 245 7.35 7.45 -9.22
CA ALA A 245 7.24 8.37 -10.34
C ALA A 245 6.85 7.65 -11.64
N LEU A 246 7.50 6.52 -11.94
CA LEU A 246 7.29 5.73 -13.15
C LEU A 246 5.90 5.08 -13.21
N GLN A 247 5.41 4.62 -12.06
CA GLN A 247 4.13 3.95 -11.93
C GLN A 247 2.98 4.86 -11.48
N ASN A 248 3.29 6.13 -11.21
CA ASN A 248 2.35 7.12 -10.68
C ASN A 248 1.62 6.58 -9.43
N LEU A 249 2.41 6.00 -8.52
CA LEU A 249 1.98 5.45 -7.23
C LEU A 249 2.38 6.38 -6.09
N GLN A 250 1.56 6.40 -5.05
CA GLN A 250 1.89 6.80 -3.71
C GLN A 250 2.11 5.54 -2.87
N ILE A 251 3.27 5.46 -2.24
CA ILE A 251 3.65 4.37 -1.34
C ILE A 251 3.76 4.93 0.07
N ILE A 252 2.99 4.36 1.00
CA ILE A 252 3.11 4.63 2.43
C ILE A 252 3.60 3.35 3.09
N ALA A 253 4.75 3.41 3.74
CA ALA A 253 5.35 2.26 4.37
C ALA A 253 5.60 2.50 5.85
N THR A 254 5.53 1.45 6.66
CA THR A 254 6.11 1.45 8.01
C THR A 254 7.46 0.74 7.97
N SER A 255 8.33 1.04 8.95
CA SER A 255 9.57 0.27 9.15
C SER A 255 10.05 0.36 10.59
N GLU A 256 10.93 -0.56 10.95
CA GLU A 256 11.86 -0.32 12.06
C GLU A 256 12.79 0.87 11.73
N PRO A 257 13.32 1.58 12.75
CA PRO A 257 14.18 2.74 12.51
C PRO A 257 15.46 2.33 11.77
N THR A 258 15.73 3.01 10.65
CA THR A 258 16.96 2.78 9.88
C THR A 258 18.07 3.78 10.21
N ASN A 259 17.76 4.84 10.98
CA ASN A 259 18.65 5.99 11.25
C ASN A 259 19.18 6.70 9.98
N LEU A 260 18.67 6.38 8.79
CA LEU A 260 19.25 6.82 7.52
C LEU A 260 18.53 8.04 6.90
N TYR A 261 17.31 8.36 7.34
CA TYR A 261 16.56 9.55 6.90
C TYR A 261 15.48 9.97 7.91
N HIS A 262 15.66 11.13 8.55
CA HIS A 262 14.55 11.91 9.10
C HIS A 262 13.96 12.75 7.95
N ARG A 263 13.06 12.19 7.13
CA ARG A 263 12.03 13.07 6.56
C ARG A 263 11.03 13.26 7.66
N GLU A 264 11.02 14.45 8.25
CA GLU A 264 10.15 14.83 9.37
C GLU A 264 8.73 14.32 9.15
N ILE A 265 8.39 13.21 9.81
CA ILE A 265 7.01 12.99 10.21
C ILE A 265 6.83 14.02 11.31
N HIS A 266 6.26 15.17 10.98
CA HIS A 266 5.78 16.08 12.00
C HIS A 266 4.66 15.35 12.75
N VAL A 267 5.03 14.64 13.81
CA VAL A 267 4.08 14.30 14.86
C VAL A 267 3.83 15.62 15.57
N ILE A 268 2.86 16.39 15.06
CA ILE A 268 2.38 17.57 15.76
C ILE A 268 1.56 17.03 16.94
N GLN A 269 2.18 16.99 18.13
CA GLN A 269 1.44 16.89 19.37
C GLN A 269 0.87 18.30 19.64
N ILE A 270 -0.45 18.44 19.57
CA ILE A 270 -1.17 19.68 19.93
C ILE A 270 -1.56 19.62 21.40
#